data_AF-A0A7C2QYN6-F1
#
_entry.id   AF-A0A7C2QYN6-F1
#
_cell.length_a   1.000
_cell.length_b   1.000
_cell.length_c   1.000
_cell.angle_alpha   90.00
_cell.angle_beta   90.00
_cell.angle_gamma   90.00
#
_symmetry.space_group_name_H-M   'P 1'
#
loop_
_entity.id
_entity.type
_entity.pdbx_description
1 polymer ?
#
loop_
_entity_poly.entity_id
_entity_poly.type
_entity_poly.pdbx_seq_one_letter_code
_entity_poly.pdbx_strand_id
1 'polypeptide(L)'
;MIGMTRKRHGSFLLLTIALFLIVPHFLIQFILLLYILVNLFSLLHSTLTSRLLRVTRNFTTAWTYRGEQVNITVSITNRSLFTAHNLFAVDSAGKLFLRGESSGLFTLRARQTARLSFGVFGDKRGIYTLGPLRLSGADPLALYPWSMTVQEAATVVIYPHVFPLRLPIDRGLPSGTIPVFDPAYEDITSFRSIREYLPGDSLRRVNWKVSARLGSLFTMQYTPSLSFQAVVLLNLLEEDYPLRYRHTIIEYSIEIAASLVHAAIAAGQNAGLFTYGRIDSDTGPLNFPVHKEAGHGMHILETLARVASTPRKKDFIDLFMASRISLPFASRVWYVGPPLETAQLDRLRVLKRHGITVEFFPTAREHEFSERLSQDEFPCHHIDELRNAHAT
;
A
#
# COMPACT_ATOMS: atom_id res chain seq x y z
N MET A 1 16.79 -3.42 35.01
CA MET A 1 17.58 -2.62 35.99
C MET A 1 16.76 -1.60 36.79
N ILE A 2 15.79 -0.87 36.21
CA ILE A 2 15.04 0.20 36.90
C ILE A 2 14.11 -0.31 38.04
N GLY A 3 13.60 -1.55 37.96
CA GLY A 3 12.80 -2.14 39.05
C GLY A 3 13.60 -2.41 40.34
N MET A 4 14.92 -2.60 40.24
CA MET A 4 15.79 -2.83 41.40
C MET A 4 16.10 -1.54 42.16
N THR A 5 16.20 -0.39 41.48
CA THR A 5 16.44 0.90 42.13
C THR A 5 15.21 1.35 42.93
N ARG A 6 14.00 1.22 42.36
CA ARG A 6 12.76 1.57 43.06
C ARG A 6 12.52 0.71 44.31
N LYS A 7 12.84 -0.60 44.26
CA LYS A 7 12.78 -1.49 45.43
C LYS A 7 13.82 -1.14 46.49
N ARG A 8 15.06 -0.82 46.09
CA ARG A 8 16.13 -0.38 47.00
C ARG A 8 15.77 0.91 47.74
N HIS A 9 15.29 1.93 47.03
CA HIS A 9 14.87 3.20 47.65
C HIS A 9 13.67 3.01 48.60
N GLY A 10 12.76 2.07 48.31
CA GLY A 10 11.67 1.71 49.22
C GLY A 10 12.15 1.11 50.55
N SER A 11 13.13 0.20 50.52
CA SER A 11 13.71 -0.40 51.72
C SER A 11 14.47 0.62 52.58
N PHE A 12 15.21 1.55 51.96
CA PHE A 12 15.86 2.64 52.69
C PHE A 12 14.84 3.60 53.32
N LEU A 13 13.74 3.91 52.63
CA LEU A 13 12.68 4.75 53.19
C LEU A 13 12.05 4.12 54.44
N LEU A 14 11.74 2.82 54.41
CA LEU A 14 11.20 2.08 55.56
C LEU A 14 12.18 2.07 56.75
N LEU A 15 13.47 1.86 56.48
CA LEU A 15 14.52 1.93 57.51
C LEU A 15 14.60 3.33 58.13
N THR A 16 14.52 4.39 57.32
CA THR A 16 14.54 5.78 57.83
C THR A 16 13.30 6.14 58.63
N ILE A 17 12.13 5.59 58.28
CA ILE A 17 10.90 5.76 59.06
C ILE A 17 11.02 5.05 60.41
N ALA A 18 11.56 3.82 60.43
CA ALA A 18 11.80 3.10 61.69
C ALA A 18 12.79 3.85 62.60
N LEU A 19 13.87 4.41 62.03
CA LEU A 19 14.85 5.21 62.77
C LEU A 19 14.24 6.52 63.31
N PHE A 20 13.37 7.18 62.55
CA PHE A 20 12.65 8.37 62.98
C PHE A 20 11.79 8.12 64.22
N LEU A 21 11.16 6.94 64.31
CA LEU A 21 10.32 6.56 65.46
C LEU A 21 11.13 6.21 66.72
N ILE A 22 12.37 5.74 66.57
CA ILE A 22 13.21 5.26 67.68
C ILE A 22 14.04 6.39 68.30
N VAL A 23 14.50 7.36 67.50
CA VAL A 23 15.44 8.39 67.95
C VAL A 23 14.70 9.58 68.59
N PRO A 24 14.91 9.91 69.89
CA PRO A 24 14.19 10.98 70.58
C PRO A 24 14.85 12.36 70.46
N HIS A 25 15.77 12.55 69.51
CA HIS A 25 16.53 13.80 69.35
C HIS A 25 15.87 14.70 68.29
N PHE A 26 15.42 15.89 68.71
CA PHE A 26 14.67 16.82 67.85
C PHE A 26 15.37 17.16 66.53
N LEU A 27 16.68 17.47 66.57
CA LEU A 27 17.44 17.84 65.37
C LEU A 27 17.55 16.68 64.38
N ILE A 28 17.79 15.46 64.87
CA ILE A 28 17.87 14.25 64.03
C ILE A 28 16.50 13.92 63.44
N GLN A 29 15.43 14.02 64.23
CA GLN A 29 14.06 13.84 63.76
C GLN A 29 13.70 14.84 62.65
N PHE A 30 14.09 16.11 62.79
CA PHE A 30 13.87 17.13 61.76
C PHE A 30 14.56 16.79 60.44
N ILE A 31 15.82 16.35 60.47
CA ILE A 31 16.56 15.93 59.27
C ILE A 31 15.90 14.70 58.62
N LEU A 32 15.54 13.70 59.42
CA LEU A 32 14.87 12.49 58.94
C LEU A 32 13.50 12.80 58.33
N LEU A 33 12.73 13.71 58.94
CA LEU A 33 11.45 14.17 58.40
C LEU A 33 11.65 14.85 57.03
N LEU A 34 12.63 15.76 56.91
CA LEU A 34 12.94 16.41 55.64
C LEU A 34 13.32 15.39 54.57
N TYR A 35 14.15 14.40 54.92
CA TYR A 35 14.53 13.31 54.00
C TYR A 35 13.31 12.51 53.54
N ILE A 36 12.40 12.14 54.45
CA ILE A 36 11.17 11.42 54.12
C ILE A 36 10.28 12.27 53.20
N LEU A 37 10.10 13.56 53.49
CA LEU A 37 9.30 14.47 52.68
C LEU A 37 9.87 14.63 51.27
N VAL A 38 11.18 14.77 51.11
CA VAL A 38 11.85 14.86 49.80
C VAL A 38 11.63 13.58 48.98
N ASN A 39 11.79 12.40 49.60
CA ASN A 39 11.56 11.13 48.91
C ASN A 39 10.09 10.92 48.55
N LEU A 40 9.17 11.28 49.45
CA LEU A 40 7.73 11.17 49.20
C LEU A 40 7.30 12.10 48.06
N PHE A 41 7.77 13.36 48.08
CA PHE A 41 7.53 14.31 47.01
C PHE A 41 8.10 13.82 45.67
N SER A 42 9.35 13.33 45.67
CA SER A 42 10.02 12.81 44.48
C SER A 42 9.32 11.57 43.90
N LEU A 43 8.86 10.64 44.76
CA LEU A 43 8.06 9.48 44.37
C LEU A 43 6.70 9.89 43.80
N LEU A 44 5.99 10.82 44.46
CA LEU A 44 4.69 11.33 44.00
C LEU A 44 4.85 12.03 42.64
N HIS A 45 5.87 12.89 42.50
CA HIS A 45 6.17 13.60 41.27
C HIS A 45 6.47 12.62 40.12
N SER A 46 7.37 11.67 40.35
CA SER A 46 7.76 10.64 39.37
C SER A 46 6.55 9.82 38.91
N THR A 47 5.71 9.37 39.85
CA THR A 47 4.54 8.54 39.54
C THR A 47 3.40 9.30 38.85
N LEU A 48 3.11 10.53 39.26
CA LEU A 48 2.09 11.37 38.62
C LEU A 48 2.52 11.75 37.20
N THR A 49 3.77 12.16 37.03
CA THR A 49 4.31 12.53 35.72
C THR A 49 4.28 11.34 34.77
N SER A 50 4.74 10.16 35.20
CA SER A 50 4.74 8.98 34.33
C SER A 50 3.33 8.54 33.91
N ARG A 51 2.32 8.72 34.77
CA ARG A 51 0.94 8.27 34.52
C ARG A 51 0.11 9.26 33.70
N LEU A 52 0.42 10.55 33.79
CA LEU A 52 -0.38 11.61 33.16
C LEU A 52 0.25 12.14 31.86
N LEU A 53 1.26 11.46 31.33
CA LEU A 53 1.78 11.72 29.99
C LEU A 53 0.86 11.08 28.96
N ARG A 54 0.41 11.89 28.00
CA ARG A 54 -0.34 11.42 26.83
C ARG A 54 0.53 11.57 25.60
N VAL A 55 0.62 10.49 24.83
CA VAL A 55 1.27 10.48 23.53
C VAL A 55 0.19 10.37 22.47
N THR A 56 0.39 11.07 21.35
CA THR A 56 -0.43 10.94 20.15
C THR A 56 0.46 11.12 18.93
N ARG A 57 0.22 10.35 17.87
CA ARG A 57 0.89 10.52 16.57
C ARG A 57 0.01 11.31 15.59
N ASN A 58 0.61 11.88 14.56
CA ASN A 58 -0.11 12.62 13.51
C ASN A 58 -0.98 11.71 12.63
N PHE A 59 -0.64 10.43 12.50
CA PHE A 59 -1.43 9.44 11.76
C PHE A 59 -1.37 8.06 12.44
N THR A 60 -2.40 7.27 12.19
CA THR A 60 -2.43 5.83 12.50
C THR A 60 -1.86 5.02 11.33
N THR A 61 -2.22 5.39 10.10
CA THR A 61 -1.73 4.77 8.87
C THR A 61 -1.26 5.85 7.91
N ALA A 62 -0.07 5.67 7.34
CA ALA A 62 0.44 6.49 6.24
C ALA A 62 0.69 5.59 5.03
N TRP A 63 0.29 6.09 3.86
CA TRP A 63 0.52 5.44 2.58
C TRP A 63 1.56 6.23 1.80
N THR A 64 2.53 5.53 1.22
CA THR A 64 3.64 6.17 0.50
C THR A 64 4.16 5.24 -0.59
N TYR A 65 4.89 5.79 -1.56
CA TYR A 65 5.60 4.99 -2.55
C TYR A 65 7.05 4.74 -2.14
N ARG A 66 7.71 3.84 -2.88
CA ARG A 66 9.12 3.52 -2.69
C ARG A 66 9.99 4.79 -2.74
N GLY A 67 10.85 4.97 -1.74
CA GLY A 67 11.77 6.10 -1.65
C GLY A 67 11.14 7.45 -1.26
N GLU A 68 9.82 7.55 -1.18
CA GLU A 68 9.16 8.74 -0.66
C GLU A 68 9.30 8.83 0.86
N GLN A 69 9.43 10.05 1.36
CA GLN A 69 9.59 10.32 2.77
C GLN A 69 8.26 10.64 3.44
N VAL A 70 7.97 9.93 4.53
CA VAL A 70 6.86 10.22 5.42
C VAL A 70 7.38 10.94 6.67
N ASN A 71 6.86 12.14 6.94
CA ASN A 71 7.19 12.88 8.15
C ASN A 71 6.28 12.46 9.30
N ILE A 72 6.88 11.87 10.32
CA ILE A 72 6.20 11.47 11.56
C ILE A 72 6.33 12.62 12.54
N THR A 73 5.21 12.97 13.20
CA THR A 73 5.23 13.90 14.33
C THR A 73 4.55 13.27 15.53
N VAL A 74 5.34 13.02 16.57
CA VAL A 74 4.88 12.50 17.86
C VAL A 74 4.65 13.68 18.80
N SER A 75 3.41 13.85 19.26
CA SER A 75 3.06 14.87 20.26
C SER A 75 3.01 14.24 21.64
N ILE A 76 3.83 14.75 22.55
CA ILE A 76 3.91 14.29 23.94
C ILE A 76 3.37 15.40 24.83
N THR A 77 2.25 15.14 25.50
CA THR A 77 1.53 16.12 26.32
C THR A 77 1.61 15.73 27.80
N ASN A 78 2.12 16.64 28.62
CA ASN A 78 2.12 16.50 30.07
C ASN A 78 0.79 16.99 30.65
N ARG A 79 -0.10 16.08 31.10
CA ARG A 79 -1.37 16.47 31.72
C ARG A 79 -1.29 16.66 33.23
N SER A 80 -0.13 16.43 33.83
CA SER A 80 0.07 16.64 35.26
C SER A 80 0.13 18.12 35.62
N LEU A 81 0.06 18.40 36.92
CA LEU A 81 0.27 19.74 37.49
C LEU A 81 1.77 20.05 37.71
N PHE A 82 2.65 19.08 37.50
CA PHE A 82 4.09 19.21 37.71
C PHE A 82 4.84 19.30 36.39
N THR A 83 6.07 19.81 36.43
CA THR A 83 6.96 19.86 35.26
C THR A 83 7.64 18.51 35.09
N ALA A 84 7.50 17.89 33.92
CA ALA A 84 8.27 16.71 33.55
C ALA A 84 9.69 17.15 33.16
N HIS A 85 10.63 17.00 34.08
CA HIS A 85 12.05 17.27 33.83
C HIS A 85 12.72 16.07 33.16
N ASN A 86 13.71 16.34 32.30
CA ASN A 86 14.57 15.33 31.68
C ASN A 86 13.79 14.21 30.99
N LEU A 87 12.71 14.55 30.29
CA LEU A 87 11.91 13.59 29.54
C LEU A 87 12.65 13.21 28.26
N PHE A 88 13.20 12.01 28.23
CA PHE A 88 13.84 11.43 27.06
C PHE A 88 12.84 10.57 26.29
N ALA A 89 12.61 10.91 25.03
CA ALA A 89 11.74 10.17 24.13
C ALA A 89 12.57 9.55 23.02
N VAL A 90 12.32 8.27 22.71
CA VAL A 90 12.92 7.56 21.58
C VAL A 90 11.85 6.77 20.86
N ASP A 91 11.63 7.09 19.60
CA ASP A 91 10.76 6.32 18.73
C ASP A 91 11.57 5.39 17.81
N SER A 92 11.01 4.21 17.54
CA SER A 92 11.63 3.18 16.71
C SER A 92 11.06 3.24 15.30
N ALA A 93 11.93 3.40 14.30
CA ALA A 93 11.55 3.31 12.88
C ALA A 93 11.33 1.85 12.40
N GLY A 94 11.60 0.86 13.25
CA GLY A 94 11.46 -0.55 12.90
C GLY A 94 12.43 -0.96 11.79
N LYS A 95 11.90 -1.44 10.66
CA LYS A 95 12.68 -1.81 9.47
C LYS A 95 12.80 -0.69 8.43
N LEU A 96 12.22 0.47 8.70
CA LEU A 96 12.32 1.64 7.82
C LEU A 96 13.63 2.38 8.05
N PHE A 97 14.08 3.08 7.03
CA PHE A 97 15.23 3.97 7.15
C PHE A 97 14.80 5.27 7.83
N LEU A 98 15.63 5.71 8.78
CA LEU A 98 15.40 6.94 9.53
C LEU A 98 16.09 8.12 8.84
N ARG A 99 15.39 9.25 8.77
CA ARG A 99 15.94 10.54 8.35
C ARG A 99 15.73 11.57 9.47
N GLY A 100 16.83 12.03 10.06
CA GLY A 100 16.82 12.90 11.23
C GLY A 100 16.89 12.12 12.54
N GLU A 101 16.51 12.76 13.64
CA GLU A 101 16.62 12.19 14.98
C GLU A 101 15.25 11.72 15.48
N SER A 102 15.08 10.41 15.69
CA SER A 102 13.89 9.83 16.33
C SER A 102 13.95 9.87 17.85
N SER A 103 14.91 10.61 18.41
CA SER A 103 15.09 10.79 19.84
C SER A 103 15.17 12.26 20.21
N GLY A 104 14.67 12.62 21.39
CA GLY A 104 14.77 13.98 21.90
C GLY A 104 14.71 14.05 23.42
N LEU A 105 15.38 15.05 23.97
CA LEU A 105 15.29 15.40 25.39
C LEU A 105 14.41 16.63 25.55
N PHE A 106 13.41 16.53 26.41
CA PHE A 106 12.39 17.56 26.61
C PHE A 106 12.24 17.92 28.09
N THR A 107 11.88 19.17 28.34
CA THR A 107 11.33 19.60 29.63
C THR A 107 9.92 20.12 29.37
N LEU A 108 8.91 19.46 29.93
CA LEU A 108 7.50 19.79 29.72
C LEU A 108 6.91 20.38 30.97
N ARG A 109 6.55 21.66 30.95
CA ARG A 109 5.76 22.28 32.03
C ARG A 109 4.40 21.61 32.17
N ALA A 110 3.72 21.89 33.27
CA ALA A 110 2.34 21.47 33.46
C ALA A 110 1.48 21.86 32.25
N ARG A 111 0.70 20.91 31.72
CA ARG A 111 -0.17 21.09 30.55
C ARG A 111 0.53 21.42 29.23
N GLN A 112 1.86 21.37 29.17
CA GLN A 112 2.62 21.64 27.95
C GLN A 112 2.72 20.41 27.04
N THR A 113 2.78 20.65 25.73
CA THR A 113 3.03 19.64 24.69
C THR A 113 4.37 19.89 24.01
N ALA A 114 5.17 18.85 23.82
CA ALA A 114 6.34 18.84 22.93
C ALA A 114 6.03 18.02 21.69
N ARG A 115 6.74 18.32 20.60
CA ARG A 115 6.67 17.59 19.35
C ARG A 115 8.04 17.05 18.99
N LEU A 116 8.11 15.77 18.68
CA LEU A 116 9.26 15.09 18.10
C LEU A 116 8.93 14.78 16.65
N SER A 117 9.67 15.36 15.72
CA SER A 117 9.43 15.20 14.28
C SER A 117 10.64 14.57 13.60
N PHE A 118 10.41 13.51 12.83
CA PHE A 118 11.45 12.81 12.07
C PHE A 118 10.86 12.20 10.79
N GLY A 119 11.71 12.01 9.78
CA GLY A 119 11.33 11.37 8.53
C GLY A 119 11.62 9.88 8.54
N VAL A 120 10.78 9.10 7.87
CA VAL A 120 11.05 7.70 7.54
C VAL A 120 10.80 7.45 6.06
N PHE A 121 11.54 6.52 5.48
CA PHE A 121 11.33 6.05 4.11
C PHE A 121 11.72 4.57 4.01
N GLY A 122 11.32 3.91 2.93
CA GLY A 122 11.69 2.51 2.68
C GLY A 122 11.87 2.22 1.20
N ASP A 123 12.79 1.30 0.92
CA ASP A 123 13.17 0.93 -0.46
C ASP A 123 12.42 -0.30 -0.97
N LYS A 124 11.71 -1.01 -0.10
CA LYS A 124 10.94 -2.21 -0.45
C LYS A 124 9.48 -1.99 -0.11
N ARG A 125 8.58 -2.39 -1.01
CA ARG A 125 7.13 -2.42 -0.73
C ARG A 125 6.85 -3.31 0.49
N GLY A 126 5.77 -3.01 1.19
CA GLY A 126 5.40 -3.78 2.38
C GLY A 126 4.66 -2.96 3.42
N ILE A 127 4.22 -3.66 4.46
CA ILE A 127 3.65 -3.06 5.66
C ILE A 127 4.72 -2.98 6.74
N TYR A 128 4.93 -1.77 7.24
CA TYR A 128 5.91 -1.47 8.27
C TYR A 128 5.24 -0.91 9.51
N THR A 129 5.59 -1.45 10.67
CA THR A 129 5.08 -0.96 11.96
C THR A 129 6.10 -0.03 12.60
N LEU A 130 5.67 1.19 12.92
CA LEU A 130 6.42 2.21 13.64
C LEU A 130 6.19 2.09 15.14
N GLY A 131 7.25 2.35 15.91
CA GLY A 131 7.27 2.19 17.34
C GLY A 131 7.91 0.88 17.79
N PRO A 132 7.78 0.55 19.08
CA PRO A 132 7.10 1.34 20.11
C PRO A 132 7.88 2.61 20.51
N LEU A 133 7.17 3.63 20.98
CA LEU A 133 7.79 4.82 21.58
C LEU A 133 8.21 4.51 23.01
N ARG A 134 9.49 4.71 23.34
CA ARG A 134 10.02 4.58 24.70
C ARG A 134 10.18 5.96 25.30
N LEU A 135 9.51 6.19 26.43
CA LEU A 135 9.64 7.39 27.23
C LEU A 135 10.37 7.06 28.51
N SER A 136 11.36 7.87 28.86
CA SER A 136 12.08 7.77 30.12
C SER A 136 12.17 9.15 30.75
N GLY A 137 12.09 9.22 32.06
CA GLY A 137 12.20 10.47 32.79
C GLY A 137 12.51 10.22 34.25
N ALA A 138 12.65 11.29 35.00
CA ALA A 138 12.84 11.22 36.43
C ALA A 138 12.18 12.42 37.12
N ASP A 139 12.17 12.39 38.44
CA ASP A 139 11.91 13.58 39.26
C ASP A 139 13.06 14.59 39.14
N PRO A 140 12.90 15.84 39.62
CA PRO A 140 13.92 16.87 39.52
C PRO A 140 15.28 16.49 40.14
N LEU A 141 15.29 15.60 41.15
CA LEU A 141 16.50 15.12 41.83
C LEU A 141 17.01 13.79 41.27
N ALA A 142 16.35 13.25 40.25
CA ALA A 142 16.64 11.96 39.63
C ALA A 142 16.70 10.75 40.59
N LEU A 143 16.03 10.84 41.76
CA LEU A 143 15.97 9.78 42.77
C LEU A 143 15.12 8.58 42.32
N TYR A 144 14.04 8.84 41.58
CA TYR A 144 13.09 7.84 41.10
C TYR A 144 12.93 7.93 39.58
N PRO A 145 13.90 7.41 38.80
CA PRO A 145 13.75 7.30 37.35
C PRO A 145 12.65 6.30 37.00
N TRP A 146 11.95 6.59 35.91
CA TRP A 146 10.90 5.76 35.35
C TRP A 146 11.10 5.61 33.85
N SER A 147 10.61 4.49 33.32
CA SER A 147 10.53 4.23 31.89
C SER A 147 9.19 3.59 31.57
N MET A 148 8.59 4.02 30.47
CA MET A 148 7.38 3.43 29.93
C MET A 148 7.50 3.26 28.42
N THR A 149 6.84 2.22 27.92
CA THR A 149 6.76 1.92 26.49
C THR A 149 5.33 2.12 26.05
N VAL A 150 5.11 3.06 25.13
CA VAL A 150 3.80 3.31 24.52
C VAL A 150 3.68 2.42 23.29
N GLN A 151 2.73 1.48 23.32
CA GLN A 151 2.47 0.54 22.22
C GLN A 151 1.58 1.10 21.11
N GLU A 152 1.35 2.42 21.09
CA GLU A 152 0.58 3.08 20.03
C GLU A 152 1.39 3.01 18.73
N ALA A 153 1.21 1.90 18.01
CA ALA A 153 1.88 1.60 16.77
C ALA A 153 1.18 2.34 15.62
N ALA A 154 1.98 2.90 14.72
CA ALA A 154 1.51 3.48 13.47
C ALA A 154 2.01 2.61 12.34
N THR A 155 1.23 2.51 11.27
CA THR A 155 1.53 1.64 10.14
C THR A 155 1.93 2.51 8.94
N VAL A 156 3.02 2.16 8.28
CA VAL A 156 3.41 2.74 7.00
C VAL A 156 3.27 1.65 5.94
N VAL A 157 2.40 1.91 4.96
CA VAL A 157 2.21 1.04 3.81
C VAL A 157 3.02 1.63 2.66
N ILE A 158 4.03 0.90 2.21
CA ILE A 158 4.82 1.27 1.04
C ILE A 158 4.26 0.51 -0.16
N TYR A 159 3.65 1.24 -1.08
CA TYR A 159 3.15 0.69 -2.33
C TYR A 159 4.30 0.25 -3.26
N PRO A 160 4.06 -0.73 -4.16
CA PRO A 160 4.96 -0.97 -5.27
C PRO A 160 5.16 0.33 -6.07
N HIS A 161 6.36 0.48 -6.63
CA HIS A 161 6.65 1.62 -7.49
C HIS A 161 5.73 1.58 -8.73
N VAL A 162 5.08 2.71 -9.00
CA VAL A 162 4.18 2.88 -10.15
C VAL A 162 4.86 3.80 -11.15
N PHE A 163 5.07 3.32 -12.37
CA PHE A 163 5.58 4.12 -13.47
C PHE A 163 4.45 4.45 -14.47
N PRO A 164 4.51 5.61 -15.14
CA PRO A 164 3.51 5.98 -16.13
C PRO A 164 3.57 4.96 -17.28
N LEU A 165 2.42 4.33 -17.53
CA LEU A 165 2.25 3.36 -18.60
C LEU A 165 1.19 3.88 -19.57
N ARG A 166 1.56 4.03 -20.84
CA ARG A 166 0.57 4.19 -21.89
C ARG A 166 -0.01 2.81 -22.17
N LEU A 167 -1.25 2.63 -21.73
CA LEU A 167 -1.98 1.42 -22.07
C LEU A 167 -2.05 1.30 -23.60
N PRO A 168 -1.86 0.10 -24.18
CA PRO A 168 -2.12 -0.16 -25.59
C PRO A 168 -3.63 -0.14 -25.82
N ILE A 169 -4.27 1.01 -25.56
CA ILE A 169 -5.63 1.28 -25.97
C ILE A 169 -5.53 1.55 -27.46
N ASP A 170 -5.34 0.48 -28.24
CA ASP A 170 -5.80 0.48 -29.61
C ASP A 170 -7.27 0.86 -29.52
N ARG A 171 -7.51 2.13 -29.85
CA ARG A 171 -8.84 2.73 -30.01
C ARG A 171 -9.60 1.71 -30.82
N GLY A 172 -10.63 1.05 -30.27
CA GLY A 172 -11.26 -0.17 -30.78
C GLY A 172 -11.37 -0.31 -32.31
N LEU A 173 -10.24 -0.55 -32.96
CA LEU A 173 -10.09 -0.74 -34.38
C LEU A 173 -9.42 -2.10 -34.48
N PRO A 174 -10.11 -3.12 -34.99
CA PRO A 174 -9.43 -4.34 -35.39
C PRO A 174 -8.35 -3.93 -36.40
N SER A 175 -7.09 -4.17 -36.05
CA SER A 175 -5.97 -4.08 -36.98
C SER A 175 -6.16 -5.19 -38.02
N GLY A 176 -6.80 -4.83 -39.11
CA GLY A 176 -7.18 -5.70 -40.22
C GLY A 176 -7.94 -4.88 -41.25
N THR A 177 -7.78 -5.22 -42.53
CA THR A 177 -8.22 -4.45 -43.71
C THR A 177 -9.75 -4.31 -43.87
N ILE A 178 -10.52 -4.53 -42.81
CA ILE A 178 -11.98 -4.40 -42.78
C ILE A 178 -12.36 -3.76 -41.43
N PRO A 179 -12.71 -2.46 -41.40
CA PRO A 179 -13.20 -1.82 -40.19
C PRO A 179 -14.62 -2.34 -39.91
N VAL A 180 -14.72 -3.40 -39.12
CA VAL A 180 -16.01 -3.79 -38.51
C VAL A 180 -16.21 -2.87 -37.31
N PHE A 181 -16.91 -1.76 -37.51
CA PHE A 181 -17.49 -0.98 -36.43
C PHE A 181 -18.54 -1.86 -35.76
N ASP A 182 -18.22 -2.45 -34.60
CA ASP A 182 -19.20 -3.19 -33.81
C ASP A 182 -20.10 -2.18 -33.07
N PRO A 183 -21.40 -2.11 -33.39
CA PRO A 183 -22.37 -1.20 -32.76
C PRO A 183 -22.52 -1.42 -31.24
N ALA A 184 -21.97 -2.51 -30.69
CA ALA A 184 -21.98 -2.84 -29.26
C ALA A 184 -21.09 -1.92 -28.39
N TYR A 185 -20.15 -1.18 -28.98
CA TYR A 185 -19.21 -0.28 -28.25
C TYR A 185 -19.57 1.20 -28.38
N GLU A 186 -20.85 1.51 -28.57
CA GLU A 186 -21.34 2.88 -28.61
C GLU A 186 -22.27 3.13 -27.42
N ASP A 187 -22.06 4.26 -26.74
CA ASP A 187 -22.98 4.72 -25.71
C ASP A 187 -24.19 5.39 -26.38
N ILE A 188 -25.29 4.64 -26.48
CA ILE A 188 -26.55 5.11 -27.10
C ILE A 188 -27.13 6.34 -26.36
N THR A 189 -26.69 6.61 -25.13
CA THR A 189 -27.09 7.82 -24.38
C THR A 189 -26.23 9.05 -24.73
N SER A 190 -25.05 8.84 -25.29
CA SER A 190 -24.11 9.90 -25.69
C SER A 190 -24.18 10.15 -27.20
N PHE A 191 -25.09 11.03 -27.60
CA PHE A 191 -25.18 11.49 -28.99
C PHE A 191 -23.89 12.23 -29.40
N ARG A 192 -23.28 11.83 -30.52
CA ARG A 192 -22.06 12.47 -31.05
C ARG A 192 -22.34 13.38 -32.24
N SER A 193 -22.95 12.85 -33.30
CA SER A 193 -23.24 13.62 -34.51
C SER A 193 -24.29 12.94 -35.38
N ILE A 194 -24.70 13.60 -36.47
CA ILE A 194 -25.58 13.03 -37.50
C ILE A 194 -24.81 13.00 -38.81
N ARG A 195 -24.85 11.86 -39.51
CA ARG A 195 -24.26 11.71 -40.85
C ARG A 195 -25.28 11.14 -41.84
N GLU A 196 -24.97 11.26 -43.12
CA GLU A 196 -25.76 10.63 -44.17
C GLU A 196 -25.70 9.10 -44.06
N TYR A 197 -26.85 8.47 -44.28
CA TYR A 197 -27.04 7.02 -44.20
C TYR A 197 -26.32 6.33 -45.37
N LEU A 198 -25.52 5.31 -45.06
CA LEU A 198 -24.88 4.47 -46.07
C LEU A 198 -25.54 3.08 -46.10
N PRO A 199 -25.60 2.42 -47.27
CA PRO A 199 -26.05 1.03 -47.36
C PRO A 199 -25.22 0.12 -46.44
N GLY A 200 -25.86 -0.45 -45.43
CA GLY A 200 -25.21 -1.24 -44.37
C GLY A 200 -25.45 -0.70 -42.95
N ASP A 201 -25.85 0.57 -42.83
CA ASP A 201 -26.21 1.17 -41.55
C ASP A 201 -27.55 0.62 -41.00
N SER A 202 -27.68 0.53 -39.68
CA SER A 202 -28.93 0.05 -39.05
C SER A 202 -30.06 1.06 -39.19
N LEU A 203 -31.20 0.65 -39.77
CA LEU A 203 -32.40 1.47 -39.88
C LEU A 203 -32.97 1.94 -38.52
N ARG A 204 -32.65 1.24 -37.42
CA ARG A 204 -33.04 1.65 -36.06
C ARG A 204 -32.38 2.95 -35.61
N ARG A 205 -31.26 3.33 -36.23
CA ARG A 205 -30.47 4.52 -35.87
C ARG A 205 -30.79 5.73 -36.76
N VAL A 206 -31.73 5.59 -37.69
CA VAL A 206 -32.15 6.68 -38.57
C VAL A 206 -32.82 7.78 -37.76
N ASN A 207 -32.33 9.01 -37.91
CA ASN A 207 -32.99 10.18 -37.38
C ASN A 207 -34.11 10.61 -38.35
N TRP A 208 -35.29 10.06 -38.16
CA TRP A 208 -36.45 10.31 -39.03
C TRP A 208 -36.83 11.79 -39.09
N LYS A 209 -36.63 12.54 -38.00
CA LYS A 209 -36.95 13.97 -37.94
C LYS A 209 -36.05 14.80 -38.85
N VAL A 210 -34.75 14.52 -38.84
CA VAL A 210 -33.77 15.20 -39.72
C VAL A 210 -33.93 14.71 -41.16
N SER A 211 -34.15 13.41 -41.34
CA SER A 211 -34.32 12.81 -42.67
C SER A 211 -35.55 13.37 -43.40
N ALA A 212 -36.67 13.53 -42.69
CA ALA A 212 -37.89 14.11 -43.26
C ALA A 212 -37.71 15.59 -43.66
N ARG A 213 -36.85 16.35 -42.97
CA ARG A 213 -36.60 17.76 -43.25
C ARG A 213 -35.65 17.97 -44.44
N LEU A 214 -34.67 17.09 -44.61
CA LEU A 214 -33.61 17.22 -45.61
C LEU A 214 -33.83 16.36 -46.86
N GLY A 215 -34.86 15.51 -46.88
CA GLY A 215 -35.24 14.68 -48.04
C GLY A 215 -34.30 13.50 -48.32
N SER A 216 -33.31 13.27 -47.46
CA SER A 216 -32.33 12.18 -47.54
C SER A 216 -32.21 11.47 -46.18
N LEU A 217 -31.80 10.21 -46.15
CA LEU A 217 -31.70 9.44 -44.90
C LEU A 217 -30.45 9.85 -44.12
N PHE A 218 -30.64 10.18 -42.85
CA PHE A 218 -29.57 10.51 -41.91
C PHE A 218 -29.60 9.55 -40.72
N THR A 219 -28.42 9.09 -40.30
CA THR A 219 -28.23 8.19 -39.17
C THR A 219 -27.54 8.89 -38.00
N MET A 220 -27.96 8.58 -36.78
CA MET A 220 -27.34 9.08 -35.56
C MET A 220 -26.04 8.31 -35.28
N GLN A 221 -24.96 9.05 -35.07
CA GLN A 221 -23.71 8.53 -34.54
C GLN A 221 -23.63 8.82 -33.04
N TYR A 222 -23.26 7.80 -32.29
CA TYR A 222 -23.05 7.88 -30.85
C TYR A 222 -21.56 7.93 -30.53
N THR A 223 -21.24 8.42 -29.33
CA THR A 223 -19.87 8.41 -28.84
C THR A 223 -19.47 6.95 -28.56
N PRO A 224 -18.30 6.48 -29.03
CA PRO A 224 -17.83 5.16 -28.64
C PRO A 224 -17.70 5.09 -27.12
N SER A 225 -18.27 4.06 -26.50
CA SER A 225 -18.07 3.74 -25.10
C SER A 225 -16.63 3.23 -24.93
N LEU A 226 -15.71 4.16 -24.62
CA LEU A 226 -14.29 3.85 -24.41
C LEU A 226 -14.01 3.07 -23.12
N SER A 227 -15.03 2.44 -22.50
CA SER A 227 -14.88 1.63 -21.29
C SER A 227 -14.63 0.17 -21.66
N PHE A 228 -13.38 -0.27 -21.61
CA PHE A 228 -13.02 -1.67 -21.55
C PHE A 228 -12.81 -2.12 -20.09
N GLN A 229 -12.82 -3.42 -19.92
CA GLN A 229 -12.64 -4.08 -18.64
C GLN A 229 -11.28 -4.77 -18.66
N ALA A 230 -10.39 -4.42 -17.74
CA ALA A 230 -9.05 -4.98 -17.69
C ALA A 230 -8.90 -5.92 -16.49
N VAL A 231 -8.33 -7.10 -16.70
CA VAL A 231 -7.92 -8.00 -15.62
C VAL A 231 -6.44 -8.28 -15.73
N VAL A 232 -5.68 -7.95 -14.68
CA VAL A 232 -4.27 -8.30 -14.59
C VAL A 232 -4.13 -9.71 -14.03
N LEU A 233 -3.45 -10.60 -14.75
CA LEU A 233 -3.02 -11.91 -14.27
C LEU A 233 -1.56 -11.82 -13.87
N LEU A 234 -1.30 -11.80 -12.56
CA LEU A 234 0.03 -11.66 -12.01
C LEU A 234 0.52 -13.01 -11.48
N ASN A 235 1.53 -13.59 -12.13
CA ASN A 235 2.13 -14.85 -11.70
C ASN A 235 3.17 -14.61 -10.58
N LEU A 236 2.96 -15.18 -9.40
CA LEU A 236 3.89 -15.12 -8.26
C LEU A 236 4.39 -16.50 -7.81
N LEU A 237 4.26 -17.52 -8.67
CA LEU A 237 4.78 -18.85 -8.41
C LEU A 237 6.30 -18.89 -8.63
N GLU A 238 7.04 -19.22 -7.58
CA GLU A 238 8.50 -19.06 -7.56
C GLU A 238 9.25 -19.89 -8.62
N GLU A 239 8.79 -21.11 -8.86
CA GLU A 239 9.41 -22.11 -9.73
C GLU A 239 9.27 -21.77 -11.21
N ASP A 240 8.33 -20.88 -11.57
CA ASP A 240 8.20 -20.38 -12.93
C ASP A 240 9.28 -19.34 -13.27
N TYR A 241 10.03 -18.86 -12.26
CA TYR A 241 11.10 -17.88 -12.41
C TYR A 241 12.50 -18.50 -12.26
N PRO A 242 13.50 -18.01 -13.02
CA PRO A 242 14.87 -18.50 -12.93
C PRO A 242 15.49 -18.19 -11.55
N LEU A 243 16.05 -19.21 -10.90
CA LEU A 243 16.53 -19.15 -9.52
C LEU A 243 17.46 -17.95 -9.24
N ARG A 244 18.34 -17.61 -10.18
CA ARG A 244 19.35 -16.55 -10.04
C ARG A 244 18.75 -15.14 -9.87
N TYR A 245 17.59 -14.87 -10.48
CA TYR A 245 16.98 -13.53 -10.52
C TYR A 245 15.52 -13.54 -10.05
N ARG A 246 15.05 -14.65 -9.47
CA ARG A 246 13.67 -14.88 -9.06
C ARG A 246 13.09 -13.72 -8.28
N HIS A 247 13.76 -13.29 -7.20
CA HIS A 247 13.26 -12.20 -6.37
C HIS A 247 13.10 -10.91 -7.18
N THR A 248 14.13 -10.48 -7.91
CA THR A 248 14.07 -9.25 -8.69
C THR A 248 12.97 -9.27 -9.75
N ILE A 249 12.83 -10.37 -10.50
CA ILE A 249 11.81 -10.44 -11.56
C ILE A 249 10.41 -10.45 -10.95
N ILE A 250 10.18 -11.15 -9.83
CA ILE A 250 8.88 -11.14 -9.13
C ILE A 250 8.53 -9.74 -8.63
N GLU A 251 9.47 -9.05 -7.98
CA GLU A 251 9.28 -7.66 -7.52
C GLU A 251 8.87 -6.75 -8.68
N TYR A 252 9.53 -6.92 -9.82
CA TYR A 252 9.26 -6.18 -11.02
C TYR A 252 7.91 -6.52 -11.66
N SER A 253 7.52 -7.80 -11.69
CA SER A 253 6.18 -8.22 -12.11
C SER A 253 5.09 -7.52 -11.28
N ILE A 254 5.33 -7.32 -9.98
CA ILE A 254 4.39 -6.61 -9.10
C ILE A 254 4.34 -5.11 -9.43
N GLU A 255 5.49 -4.48 -9.72
CA GLU A 255 5.54 -3.07 -10.16
C GLU A 255 4.81 -2.86 -11.51
N ILE A 256 4.98 -3.78 -12.47
CA ILE A 256 4.22 -3.76 -13.74
C ILE A 256 2.73 -3.89 -13.47
N ALA A 257 2.32 -4.89 -12.69
CA ALA A 257 0.92 -5.13 -12.38
C ALA A 257 0.27 -3.91 -11.69
N ALA A 258 0.97 -3.32 -10.72
CA ALA A 258 0.52 -2.10 -10.04
C ALA A 258 0.37 -0.93 -11.01
N SER A 259 1.31 -0.78 -11.94
CA SER A 259 1.30 0.29 -12.92
C SER A 259 0.21 0.12 -13.97
N LEU A 260 -0.07 -1.11 -14.40
CA LEU A 260 -1.21 -1.42 -15.28
C LEU A 260 -2.56 -1.12 -14.62
N VAL A 261 -2.72 -1.53 -13.35
CA VAL A 261 -3.92 -1.21 -12.56
C VAL A 261 -4.08 0.30 -12.42
N HIS A 262 -3.00 1.00 -12.05
CA HIS A 262 -3.01 2.46 -11.93
C HIS A 262 -3.37 3.15 -13.24
N ALA A 263 -2.78 2.72 -14.37
CA ALA A 263 -3.06 3.29 -15.69
C ALA A 263 -4.51 3.03 -16.13
N ALA A 264 -5.08 1.86 -15.84
CA ALA A 264 -6.48 1.56 -16.12
C ALA A 264 -7.43 2.47 -15.34
N ILE A 265 -7.18 2.66 -14.05
CA ILE A 265 -7.95 3.55 -13.18
C ILE A 265 -7.84 5.00 -13.65
N ALA A 266 -6.62 5.45 -13.98
CA ALA A 266 -6.38 6.80 -14.49
C ALA A 266 -7.10 7.06 -15.82
N ALA A 267 -7.23 6.03 -16.66
CA ALA A 267 -8.00 6.07 -17.90
C ALA A 267 -9.53 5.89 -17.70
N GLY A 268 -10.02 5.84 -16.45
CA GLY A 268 -11.44 5.68 -16.12
C GLY A 268 -12.02 4.28 -16.40
N GLN A 269 -11.15 3.29 -16.56
CA GLN A 269 -11.48 1.90 -16.88
C GLN A 269 -11.69 1.08 -15.62
N ASN A 270 -12.44 -0.03 -15.74
CA ASN A 270 -12.57 -0.96 -14.63
C ASN A 270 -11.38 -1.92 -14.64
N ALA A 271 -10.75 -2.10 -13.49
CA ALA A 271 -9.60 -2.99 -13.32
C ALA A 271 -9.94 -4.11 -12.34
N GLY A 272 -9.46 -5.31 -12.62
CA GLY A 272 -9.43 -6.46 -11.73
C GLY A 272 -8.02 -7.04 -11.64
N LEU A 273 -7.79 -7.89 -10.66
CA LEU A 273 -6.52 -8.57 -10.43
C LEU A 273 -6.78 -10.03 -10.08
N PHE A 274 -6.06 -10.93 -10.73
CA PHE A 274 -5.90 -12.30 -10.29
C PHE A 274 -4.43 -12.59 -10.01
N THR A 275 -4.16 -13.14 -8.84
CA THR A 275 -2.85 -13.69 -8.52
C THR A 275 -2.98 -14.86 -7.56
N TYR A 276 -1.94 -15.68 -7.47
CA TYR A 276 -1.83 -16.71 -6.46
C TYR A 276 -0.57 -16.44 -5.66
N GLY A 277 -0.74 -16.13 -4.38
CA GLY A 277 0.35 -15.66 -3.55
C GLY A 277 0.05 -15.81 -2.08
N ARG A 278 0.96 -15.30 -1.26
CA ARG A 278 0.86 -15.34 0.20
C ARG A 278 0.68 -13.94 0.76
N ILE A 279 -0.29 -13.78 1.64
CA ILE A 279 -0.46 -12.58 2.46
C ILE A 279 -0.31 -13.02 3.91
N ASP A 280 0.69 -12.46 4.60
CA ASP A 280 1.05 -12.83 5.96
C ASP A 280 1.33 -14.35 6.08
N SER A 281 0.39 -15.10 6.64
CA SER A 281 0.44 -16.56 6.80
C SER A 281 -0.49 -17.33 5.84
N ASP A 282 -1.41 -16.65 5.14
CA ASP A 282 -2.39 -17.31 4.29
C ASP A 282 -1.91 -17.37 2.84
N THR A 283 -2.10 -18.52 2.20
CA THR A 283 -1.67 -18.78 0.82
C THR A 283 -2.87 -19.23 0.00
N GLY A 284 -3.19 -18.48 -1.05
CA GLY A 284 -4.36 -18.77 -1.85
C GLY A 284 -4.52 -17.89 -3.08
N PRO A 285 -5.59 -18.13 -3.86
CA PRO A 285 -5.95 -17.27 -4.96
C PRO A 285 -6.48 -15.94 -4.42
N LEU A 286 -5.89 -14.84 -4.88
CA LEU A 286 -6.35 -13.49 -4.65
C LEU A 286 -7.09 -13.05 -5.91
N ASN A 287 -8.41 -12.91 -5.80
CA ASN A 287 -9.30 -12.57 -6.90
C ASN A 287 -10.02 -11.27 -6.60
N PHE A 288 -9.71 -10.25 -7.39
CA PHE A 288 -10.40 -8.97 -7.44
C PHE A 288 -11.23 -8.92 -8.72
N PRO A 289 -12.57 -9.02 -8.62
CA PRO A 289 -13.44 -8.93 -9.78
C PRO A 289 -13.37 -7.53 -10.41
N VAL A 290 -13.69 -7.44 -11.70
CA VAL A 290 -13.68 -6.16 -12.41
C VAL A 290 -14.78 -5.24 -11.87
N HIS A 291 -14.40 -4.21 -11.12
CA HIS A 291 -15.33 -3.22 -10.60
C HIS A 291 -14.82 -1.79 -10.74
N LYS A 292 -15.77 -0.85 -10.77
CA LYS A 292 -15.53 0.61 -10.84
C LYS A 292 -15.63 1.31 -9.49
N GLU A 293 -15.74 0.57 -8.38
CA GLU A 293 -15.98 1.19 -7.08
C GLU A 293 -14.83 2.12 -6.70
N ALA A 294 -15.17 3.29 -6.15
CA ALA A 294 -14.18 4.25 -5.67
C ALA A 294 -13.32 3.58 -4.58
N GLY A 295 -12.00 3.54 -4.79
CA GLY A 295 -11.08 2.87 -3.88
C GLY A 295 -10.79 1.40 -4.20
N HIS A 296 -11.50 0.77 -5.14
CA HIS A 296 -11.22 -0.62 -5.56
C HIS A 296 -9.77 -0.78 -6.03
N GLY A 297 -9.31 0.15 -6.87
CA GLY A 297 -7.94 0.20 -7.33
C GLY A 297 -6.91 0.37 -6.22
N MET A 298 -7.22 1.19 -5.21
CA MET A 298 -6.34 1.38 -4.06
C MET A 298 -6.23 0.09 -3.24
N HIS A 299 -7.33 -0.64 -3.07
CA HIS A 299 -7.33 -1.92 -2.38
C HIS A 299 -6.52 -2.99 -3.13
N ILE A 300 -6.53 -2.96 -4.47
CA ILE A 300 -5.63 -3.78 -5.30
C ILE A 300 -4.16 -3.40 -5.01
N LEU A 301 -3.82 -2.11 -5.03
CA LEU A 301 -2.44 -1.65 -4.75
C LEU A 301 -1.98 -2.01 -3.32
N GLU A 302 -2.86 -1.91 -2.33
CA GLU A 302 -2.58 -2.33 -0.94
C GLU A 302 -2.32 -3.82 -0.86
N THR A 303 -3.06 -4.61 -1.62
CA THR A 303 -2.84 -6.06 -1.69
C THR A 303 -1.51 -6.38 -2.37
N LEU A 304 -1.18 -5.69 -3.47
CA LEU A 304 0.12 -5.83 -4.14
C LEU A 304 1.30 -5.38 -3.27
N ALA A 305 1.10 -4.44 -2.36
CA ALA A 305 2.09 -4.05 -1.36
C ALA A 305 2.38 -5.18 -0.34
N ARG A 306 1.40 -6.06 -0.08
CA ARG A 306 1.50 -7.15 0.91
C ARG A 306 1.85 -8.50 0.32
N VAL A 307 1.49 -8.74 -0.94
CA VAL A 307 1.58 -10.06 -1.55
C VAL A 307 3.03 -10.51 -1.71
N ALA A 308 3.30 -11.72 -1.25
CA ALA A 308 4.57 -12.41 -1.40
C ALA A 308 4.42 -13.60 -2.36
N SER A 309 5.54 -14.01 -2.94
CA SER A 309 5.64 -15.21 -3.77
C SER A 309 5.36 -16.48 -2.98
N THR A 310 4.97 -17.52 -3.72
CA THR A 310 4.64 -18.83 -3.16
C THR A 310 5.24 -19.95 -3.99
N PRO A 311 5.62 -21.07 -3.36
CA PRO A 311 6.03 -22.25 -4.10
C PRO A 311 4.86 -22.85 -4.91
N ARG A 312 5.17 -23.33 -6.10
CA ARG A 312 4.27 -23.89 -7.10
C ARG A 312 3.71 -25.21 -6.60
N LYS A 313 2.40 -25.22 -6.36
CA LYS A 313 1.64 -26.45 -6.12
C LYS A 313 0.92 -26.94 -7.38
N LYS A 314 0.51 -26.00 -8.24
CA LYS A 314 -0.24 -26.24 -9.47
C LYS A 314 0.16 -25.20 -10.52
N ASP A 315 -0.16 -25.48 -11.77
CA ASP A 315 0.03 -24.53 -12.86
C ASP A 315 -0.77 -23.23 -12.65
N PHE A 316 -0.15 -22.08 -12.90
CA PHE A 316 -0.79 -20.77 -12.67
C PHE A 316 -2.05 -20.59 -13.53
N ILE A 317 -2.02 -21.04 -14.80
CA ILE A 317 -3.17 -20.90 -15.71
C ILE A 317 -4.30 -21.84 -15.27
N ASP A 318 -4.00 -23.02 -14.75
CA ASP A 318 -5.02 -23.91 -14.20
C ASP A 318 -5.69 -23.31 -12.95
N LEU A 319 -4.91 -22.67 -12.09
CA LEU A 319 -5.45 -21.95 -10.92
C LEU A 319 -6.38 -20.80 -11.34
N PHE A 320 -6.00 -20.06 -12.38
CA PHE A 320 -6.84 -19.01 -12.95
C PHE A 320 -8.14 -19.57 -13.53
N MET A 321 -8.07 -20.59 -14.38
CA MET A 321 -9.27 -21.19 -15.00
C MET A 321 -10.20 -21.82 -13.94
N ALA A 322 -9.65 -22.37 -12.85
CA ALA A 322 -10.41 -22.90 -11.73
C ALA A 322 -11.09 -21.81 -10.88
N SER A 323 -10.55 -20.60 -10.84
CA SER A 323 -11.05 -19.50 -10.00
C SER A 323 -12.38 -18.89 -10.48
N ARG A 324 -12.82 -19.21 -11.70
CA ARG A 324 -14.09 -18.78 -12.31
C ARG A 324 -14.37 -17.28 -12.16
N ILE A 325 -13.35 -16.45 -12.36
CA ILE A 325 -13.52 -14.98 -12.36
C ILE A 325 -14.55 -14.62 -13.42
N SER A 326 -15.50 -13.75 -13.05
CA SER A 326 -16.42 -13.18 -14.03
C SER A 326 -15.61 -12.25 -14.94
N LEU A 327 -15.45 -12.65 -16.19
CA LEU A 327 -14.87 -11.84 -17.25
C LEU A 327 -16.00 -11.44 -18.19
N PRO A 328 -16.48 -10.19 -18.10
CA PRO A 328 -17.49 -9.71 -19.04
C PRO A 328 -16.99 -9.76 -20.48
N PHE A 329 -17.93 -9.82 -21.42
CA PHE A 329 -17.63 -9.81 -22.84
C PHE A 329 -16.75 -8.60 -23.19
N ALA A 330 -15.77 -8.79 -24.09
CA ALA A 330 -14.78 -7.78 -24.46
C ALA A 330 -13.79 -7.34 -23.36
N SER A 331 -13.60 -8.15 -22.33
CA SER A 331 -12.52 -7.92 -21.36
C SER A 331 -11.15 -8.07 -22.01
N ARG A 332 -10.19 -7.29 -21.52
CA ARG A 332 -8.76 -7.41 -21.81
C ARG A 332 -8.08 -8.08 -20.62
N VAL A 333 -7.28 -9.09 -20.91
CA VAL A 333 -6.53 -9.86 -19.92
C VAL A 333 -5.05 -9.55 -20.13
N TRP A 334 -4.43 -8.95 -19.12
CA TRP A 334 -3.02 -8.57 -19.12
C TRP A 334 -2.22 -9.57 -18.30
N TYR A 335 -1.46 -10.43 -18.97
CA TYR A 335 -0.59 -11.38 -18.29
C TYR A 335 0.75 -10.72 -17.93
N VAL A 336 1.13 -10.79 -16.66
CA VAL A 336 2.38 -10.30 -16.12
C VAL A 336 3.11 -11.44 -15.41
N GLY A 337 4.24 -11.86 -15.96
CA GLY A 337 5.00 -12.98 -15.42
C GLY A 337 6.01 -13.55 -16.42
N PRO A 338 6.61 -14.71 -16.09
CA PRO A 338 7.60 -15.39 -16.92
C PRO A 338 6.96 -15.87 -18.23
N PRO A 339 7.75 -16.16 -19.27
CA PRO A 339 7.23 -16.64 -20.55
C PRO A 339 6.40 -17.92 -20.35
N LEU A 340 5.22 -17.96 -20.98
CA LEU A 340 4.32 -19.10 -20.92
C LEU A 340 4.76 -20.23 -21.85
N GLU A 341 4.58 -21.47 -21.40
CA GLU A 341 4.73 -22.66 -22.23
C GLU A 341 3.60 -22.77 -23.28
N THR A 342 3.85 -23.52 -24.35
CA THR A 342 2.86 -23.74 -25.43
C THR A 342 1.53 -24.30 -24.92
N ALA A 343 1.56 -25.23 -23.96
CA ALA A 343 0.36 -25.79 -23.34
C ALA A 343 -0.46 -24.73 -22.58
N GLN A 344 0.19 -23.77 -21.93
CA GLN A 344 -0.46 -22.68 -21.22
C GLN A 344 -1.09 -21.67 -22.20
N LEU A 345 -0.40 -21.36 -23.30
CA LEU A 345 -0.91 -20.51 -24.37
C LEU A 345 -2.18 -21.11 -25.01
N ASP A 346 -2.19 -22.42 -25.28
CA ASP A 346 -3.36 -23.09 -25.87
C ASP A 346 -4.59 -23.07 -24.96
N ARG A 347 -4.40 -23.08 -23.63
CA ARG A 347 -5.49 -22.90 -22.66
C ARG A 347 -6.06 -21.48 -22.68
N LEU A 348 -5.20 -20.46 -22.73
CA LEU A 348 -5.63 -19.05 -22.79
C LEU A 348 -6.34 -18.69 -24.10
N ARG A 349 -6.07 -19.41 -25.20
CA ARG A 349 -6.78 -19.21 -26.48
C ARG A 349 -8.27 -19.48 -26.41
N VAL A 350 -8.74 -20.27 -25.44
CA VAL A 350 -10.18 -20.45 -25.21
C VAL A 350 -10.86 -19.11 -24.90
N LEU A 351 -10.17 -18.19 -24.22
CA LEU A 351 -10.69 -16.85 -23.92
C LEU A 351 -10.88 -16.02 -25.20
N LYS A 352 -9.98 -16.15 -26.18
CA LYS A 352 -10.11 -15.46 -27.48
C LYS A 352 -11.39 -15.85 -28.23
N ARG A 353 -11.83 -17.11 -28.10
CA ARG A 353 -13.11 -17.57 -28.68
C ARG A 353 -14.33 -16.91 -28.03
N HIS A 354 -14.19 -16.40 -26.81
CA HIS A 354 -15.23 -15.67 -26.09
C HIS A 354 -15.12 -14.13 -26.24
N GLY A 355 -14.30 -13.65 -27.19
CA GLY A 355 -14.13 -12.22 -27.45
C GLY A 355 -13.24 -11.50 -26.43
N ILE A 356 -12.46 -12.24 -25.64
CA ILE A 356 -11.52 -11.69 -24.65
C ILE A 356 -10.15 -11.55 -25.31
N THR A 357 -9.54 -10.36 -25.22
CA THR A 357 -8.20 -10.09 -25.76
C THR A 357 -7.16 -10.42 -24.69
N VAL A 358 -6.10 -11.15 -25.05
CA VAL A 358 -5.03 -11.52 -24.11
C VAL A 358 -3.72 -10.91 -24.59
N GLU A 359 -3.16 -10.05 -23.75
CA GLU A 359 -1.93 -9.29 -23.99
C GLU A 359 -0.87 -9.68 -22.95
N PHE A 360 0.38 -9.75 -23.38
CA PHE A 360 1.51 -10.21 -22.57
C PHE A 360 2.48 -9.07 -22.30
N PHE A 361 2.79 -8.88 -21.02
CA PHE A 361 3.81 -7.95 -20.56
C PHE A 361 5.03 -8.78 -20.09
N PRO A 362 6.06 -8.92 -20.94
CA PRO A 362 7.19 -9.79 -20.64
C PRO A 362 8.02 -9.22 -19.49
N THR A 363 8.26 -10.06 -18.48
CA THR A 363 9.18 -9.74 -17.39
C THR A 363 10.56 -10.31 -17.73
N ALA A 364 11.33 -9.63 -18.59
CA ALA A 364 12.67 -10.08 -19.00
C ALA A 364 13.79 -9.04 -18.77
N ARG A 365 14.90 -9.54 -18.19
CA ARG A 365 16.27 -8.99 -17.95
C ARG A 365 16.38 -7.50 -17.55
N GLU A 366 16.92 -7.27 -16.34
CA GLU A 366 17.24 -5.94 -15.74
C GLU A 366 17.90 -4.92 -16.70
N HIS A 367 18.76 -5.35 -17.62
CA HIS A 367 19.47 -4.42 -18.53
C HIS A 367 18.57 -3.78 -19.59
N GLU A 368 17.54 -4.47 -20.09
CA GLU A 368 16.62 -3.87 -21.07
C GLU A 368 15.62 -2.91 -20.40
N PHE A 369 15.44 -3.00 -19.08
CA PHE A 369 14.41 -2.25 -18.37
C PHE A 369 14.74 -0.77 -18.17
N SER A 370 15.98 -0.44 -17.81
CA SER A 370 16.40 0.96 -17.63
C SER A 370 16.36 1.76 -18.94
N GLU A 371 16.62 1.10 -20.07
CA GLU A 371 16.46 1.69 -21.40
C GLU A 371 14.98 1.80 -21.79
N ARG A 372 14.14 0.79 -21.49
CA ARG A 372 12.70 0.78 -21.83
C ARG A 372 11.86 1.78 -21.04
N LEU A 373 12.17 2.04 -19.77
CA LEU A 373 11.53 3.09 -18.95
C LEU A 373 11.75 4.50 -19.52
N SER A 374 12.82 4.71 -20.29
CA SER A 374 13.12 6.02 -20.90
C SER A 374 12.26 6.35 -22.13
N GLN A 375 11.53 5.36 -22.68
CA GLN A 375 10.85 5.48 -23.97
C GLN A 375 9.31 5.58 -23.88
N ASP A 376 8.69 5.62 -22.69
CA ASP A 376 7.23 5.69 -22.49
C ASP A 376 6.39 4.55 -23.15
N GLU A 377 7.01 3.65 -23.89
CA GLU A 377 6.40 2.52 -24.58
C GLU A 377 6.87 1.20 -23.95
N PHE A 378 5.94 0.51 -23.32
CA PHE A 378 6.20 -0.81 -22.75
C PHE A 378 5.85 -1.87 -23.79
N PRO A 379 6.75 -2.83 -24.09
CA PRO A 379 6.46 -3.85 -25.08
C PRO A 379 5.28 -4.70 -24.61
N CYS A 380 4.19 -4.65 -25.37
CA CYS A 380 3.03 -5.50 -25.21
C CYS A 380 3.01 -6.46 -26.39
N HIS A 381 3.08 -7.77 -26.12
CA HIS A 381 2.98 -8.78 -27.17
C HIS A 381 1.57 -9.38 -27.19
N HIS A 382 0.98 -9.47 -28.38
CA HIS A 382 -0.28 -10.18 -28.54
C HIS A 382 -0.03 -11.69 -28.49
N ILE A 383 -1.01 -12.47 -28.02
CA ILE A 383 -0.88 -13.95 -27.89
C ILE A 383 -0.41 -14.66 -29.17
N ASP A 384 -0.72 -14.07 -30.33
CA ASP A 384 -0.40 -14.65 -31.63
C ASP A 384 1.08 -14.44 -32.04
N GLU A 385 1.73 -13.39 -31.52
CA GLU A 385 3.15 -13.10 -31.79
C GLU A 385 4.09 -14.07 -31.06
N LEU A 386 3.72 -14.44 -29.83
CA LEU A 386 4.55 -15.31 -28.99
C LEU A 386 4.67 -16.74 -29.53
N ARG A 387 3.62 -17.31 -30.14
CA ARG A 387 3.72 -18.66 -30.72
C ARG A 387 4.65 -18.69 -31.93
N ASN A 388 4.65 -17.64 -32.74
CA ASN A 388 5.53 -17.56 -33.91
C ASN A 388 7.00 -17.47 -33.48
N ALA A 389 7.28 -16.78 -32.36
CA ALA A 389 8.61 -16.73 -31.76
C ALA A 389 9.07 -18.06 -31.15
N HIS A 390 8.16 -18.89 -30.63
CA HIS A 390 8.48 -20.22 -30.09
C HIS A 390 8.56 -21.33 -31.15
N ALA A 391 8.09 -21.07 -32.38
CA ALA A 391 8.11 -22.02 -33.49
C ALA A 391 9.38 -21.93 -34.37
N THR A 392 10.16 -20.88 -34.19
CA THR A 392 11.53 -20.69 -34.70
C THR A 392 12.54 -20.99 -33.60
#